data_AF-A0A0F9J3Y9-F1
#
_entry.id   AF-A0A0F9J3Y9-F1
#
_cell.length_a   1.000
_cell.length_b   1.000
_cell.length_c   1.000
_cell.angle_alpha   90.00
_cell.angle_beta   90.00
_cell.angle_gamma   90.00
#
_symmetry.space_group_name_H-M   'P 1'
#
loop_
_entity.id
_entity.type
_entity.pdbx_description
1 polymer ?
#
loop_
_entity_poly.entity_id
_entity_poly.type
_entity_poly.pdbx_seq_one_letter_code
_entity_poly.pdbx_strand_id
1 'polypeptide(L)'
;MTKKSDYRDPRTNLFERLPEVFQSQTNESIFENVFNRYLSKPQIELVDGFAGDEFTNAELNRRIVEPTPHRQAFQLQPLLFSKIGTINHLASYVDILNEIRRLGIDDCRLPLWGNALQFNWTPPIDIDKLANFRDYYWFDEDDSTSSPQYITIENPCIKATQRAEAFEETVDTFDDLQPILGLSANSIVIAGDLSGVFTAGYILFVTNSTNASIESTFFTTVSSSYNSTLDRTTIVVSETISDTSTIDGDITLQVYLTVLLSQQTCACGDDVGWDSAPWDDNQVGTVLWATGLLTTISQPTEAAWIAAATASGASIGSPAVIPGSPLIPTDLQIWYDTTNNQLKQFFNSVWNVVQNNFSVVVAQVEGTHFWDFTSTCDVESNPWTDQNLWLHKNHVSNFSIAKRATLPIIEYEFETQLNQWTFTDYVWKYRESDSFSFAATTVRPTLNELVPFSYD
;
A
#
# COMPACT_ATOMS: atom_id res chain seq x y z
N MET A 1 -17.80 50.68 -17.36
CA MET A 1 -17.20 51.48 -18.46
C MET A 1 -17.89 51.12 -19.76
N THR A 2 -18.70 52.02 -20.31
CA THR A 2 -19.35 51.86 -21.61
C THR A 2 -18.26 51.74 -22.68
N LYS A 3 -18.25 50.62 -23.43
CA LYS A 3 -17.34 50.37 -24.55
C LYS A 3 -17.49 51.46 -25.62
N LYS A 4 -16.76 52.56 -25.47
CA LYS A 4 -16.52 53.54 -26.54
C LYS A 4 -15.22 53.18 -27.27
N SER A 5 -15.13 51.93 -27.71
CA SER A 5 -14.08 51.56 -28.64
C SER A 5 -14.58 51.91 -30.04
N ASP A 6 -13.99 52.96 -30.59
CA ASP A 6 -14.16 53.49 -31.95
C ASP A 6 -13.68 52.49 -33.04
N TYR A 7 -13.33 51.25 -32.65
CA TYR A 7 -12.84 50.20 -33.55
C TYR A 7 -13.93 49.59 -34.45
N ARG A 8 -15.19 49.97 -34.24
CA ARG A 8 -16.28 49.60 -35.15
C ARG A 8 -16.51 50.65 -36.23
N ASP A 9 -15.91 51.82 -36.11
CA ASP A 9 -16.00 52.85 -37.14
C ASP A 9 -15.00 52.50 -38.25
N PRO A 10 -15.39 52.65 -39.53
CA PRO A 10 -14.55 52.26 -40.66
C PRO A 10 -13.25 53.09 -40.65
N ARG A 11 -12.14 52.45 -40.26
CA ARG A 11 -10.80 53.06 -40.36
C ARG A 11 -10.42 53.21 -41.84
N THR A 12 -9.72 54.28 -42.19
CA THR A 12 -9.16 54.40 -43.53
C THR A 12 -7.98 53.46 -43.65
N ASN A 13 -8.16 52.34 -44.36
CA ASN A 13 -7.07 51.43 -44.66
C ASN A 13 -6.31 51.94 -45.90
N LEU A 14 -5.06 52.38 -45.71
CA LEU A 14 -4.24 52.85 -46.82
C LEU A 14 -3.84 51.74 -47.79
N PHE A 15 -3.79 50.49 -47.32
CA PHE A 15 -3.46 49.34 -48.17
C PHE A 15 -4.50 49.16 -49.29
N GLU A 16 -5.78 49.28 -48.96
CA GLU A 16 -6.90 49.19 -49.91
C GLU A 16 -6.93 50.34 -50.93
N ARG A 17 -6.15 51.41 -50.70
CA ARG A 17 -5.99 52.54 -51.62
C ARG A 17 -4.81 52.37 -52.59
N LEU A 18 -4.00 51.33 -52.42
CA LEU A 18 -2.91 51.02 -53.34
C LEU A 18 -3.47 50.39 -54.63
N PRO A 19 -2.88 50.66 -55.81
CA PRO A 19 -3.15 49.89 -57.01
C PRO A 19 -2.87 48.39 -56.77
N GLU A 20 -3.64 47.51 -57.41
CA GLU A 20 -3.57 46.05 -57.23
C GLU A 20 -2.16 45.48 -57.34
N VAL A 21 -1.35 46.01 -58.27
CA VAL A 21 0.05 45.62 -58.49
C VAL A 21 0.95 45.83 -57.27
N PHE A 22 0.56 46.73 -56.36
CA PHE A 22 1.28 47.05 -55.13
C PHE A 22 0.64 46.46 -53.86
N GLN A 23 -0.46 45.72 -53.98
CA GLN A 23 -1.11 45.02 -52.87
C GLN A 23 -0.45 43.65 -52.58
N SER A 24 0.84 43.68 -52.23
CA SER A 24 1.58 42.48 -51.80
C SER A 24 1.44 42.24 -50.29
N GLN A 25 1.62 40.99 -49.83
CA GLN A 25 1.63 40.66 -48.39
C GLN A 25 2.68 41.45 -47.60
N THR A 26 3.83 41.73 -48.22
CA THR A 26 4.88 42.56 -47.60
C THR A 26 4.39 43.99 -47.38
N ASN A 27 3.73 44.57 -48.39
CA ASN A 27 3.16 45.92 -48.26
C ASN A 27 1.97 45.93 -47.30
N GLU A 28 1.13 44.91 -47.30
CA GLU A 28 0.04 44.77 -46.33
C GLU A 28 0.56 44.85 -44.90
N SER A 29 1.59 44.07 -44.57
CA SER A 29 2.22 44.10 -43.25
C SER A 29 2.83 45.45 -42.90
N ILE A 30 3.51 46.11 -43.85
CA ILE A 30 4.10 47.45 -43.63
C ILE A 30 3.00 48.49 -43.40
N PHE A 31 1.96 48.51 -44.24
CA PHE A 31 0.86 49.48 -44.12
C PHE A 31 0.03 49.23 -42.87
N GLU A 32 -0.23 47.99 -42.48
CA GLU A 32 -0.99 47.66 -41.27
C GLU A 32 -0.23 48.00 -39.98
N ASN A 33 1.05 47.63 -39.89
CA ASN A 33 1.80 47.78 -38.65
C ASN A 33 2.41 49.18 -38.46
N VAL A 34 2.76 49.86 -39.56
CA VAL A 34 3.47 51.15 -39.51
C VAL A 34 2.52 52.29 -39.83
N PHE A 35 1.95 52.33 -41.04
CA PHE A 35 1.26 53.52 -41.55
C PHE A 35 -0.17 53.69 -41.01
N ASN A 36 -0.96 52.63 -41.03
CA ASN A 36 -2.34 52.64 -40.53
C ASN A 36 -2.39 52.95 -39.02
N ARG A 37 -1.34 52.61 -38.26
CA ARG A 37 -1.22 52.93 -36.82
C ARG A 37 -1.16 54.45 -36.55
N TYR A 38 -0.56 55.24 -37.44
CA TYR A 38 -0.54 56.70 -37.31
C TYR A 38 -1.87 57.35 -37.68
N LEU A 39 -2.69 56.67 -38.48
CA LEU A 39 -4.03 57.13 -38.87
C LEU A 39 -5.12 56.68 -37.88
N SER A 40 -4.84 55.64 -37.09
CA SER A 40 -5.70 55.25 -35.98
C SER A 40 -5.52 56.20 -34.81
N LYS A 41 -6.63 56.57 -34.14
CA LYS A 41 -6.56 57.39 -32.92
C LYS A 41 -5.71 56.66 -31.86
N PRO A 42 -4.74 57.33 -31.20
CA PRO A 42 -4.00 56.73 -30.12
C PRO A 42 -4.94 56.38 -28.96
N GLN A 43 -5.02 55.11 -28.60
CA GLN A 43 -5.68 54.67 -27.37
C GLN A 43 -4.71 54.75 -26.20
N ILE A 44 -4.43 55.97 -25.76
CA ILE A 44 -3.77 56.19 -24.48
C ILE A 44 -4.87 56.50 -23.48
N GLU A 45 -5.16 55.55 -22.60
CA GLU A 45 -5.92 55.83 -21.39
C GLU A 45 -4.90 56.21 -20.31
N LEU A 46 -4.92 57.48 -19.91
CA LEU A 46 -4.17 57.93 -18.74
C LEU A 46 -4.85 57.37 -17.49
N VAL A 47 -4.30 56.27 -16.98
CA VAL A 47 -4.72 55.66 -15.73
C VAL A 47 -3.85 56.25 -14.61
N ASP A 48 -4.46 57.01 -13.70
CA ASP A 48 -3.80 57.59 -12.54
C ASP A 48 -4.53 57.17 -11.26
N GLY A 49 -3.86 56.37 -10.44
CA GLY A 49 -4.42 55.75 -9.26
C GLY A 49 -3.41 54.93 -8.48
N PHE A 50 -3.86 54.26 -7.43
CA PHE A 50 -3.04 53.36 -6.62
C PHE A 50 -3.54 51.90 -6.70
N ALA A 51 -2.62 50.97 -6.49
CA ALA A 51 -2.91 49.55 -6.32
C ALA A 51 -2.87 49.20 -4.82
N GLY A 52 -3.77 48.32 -4.37
CA GLY A 52 -3.91 47.94 -2.97
C GLY A 52 -5.32 48.19 -2.43
N ASP A 53 -5.47 48.24 -1.11
CA ASP A 53 -6.76 48.41 -0.45
C ASP A 53 -7.30 49.84 -0.55
N GLU A 54 -8.63 49.96 -0.52
CA GLU A 54 -9.29 51.25 -0.51
C GLU A 54 -8.99 51.99 0.80
N PHE A 55 -8.49 53.22 0.68
CA PHE A 55 -8.39 54.12 1.82
C PHE A 55 -9.78 54.61 2.21
N THR A 56 -10.33 54.06 3.29
CA THR A 56 -11.69 54.36 3.78
C THR A 56 -11.93 55.84 4.12
N ASN A 57 -10.86 56.62 4.32
CA ASN A 57 -10.91 58.05 4.64
C ASN A 57 -10.60 58.97 3.43
N ALA A 58 -10.45 58.44 2.22
CA ALA A 58 -10.19 59.25 1.03
C ALA A 58 -11.47 59.91 0.51
N GLU A 59 -11.43 61.23 0.29
CA GLU A 59 -12.58 61.97 -0.28
C GLU A 59 -12.94 61.51 -1.71
N LEU A 60 -11.97 60.95 -2.44
CA LEU A 60 -12.14 60.39 -3.78
C LEU A 60 -11.39 59.05 -3.88
N ASN A 61 -12.10 57.97 -4.21
CA ASN A 61 -11.50 56.67 -4.45
C ASN A 61 -10.78 56.67 -5.82
N ARG A 62 -9.45 56.67 -5.79
CA ARG A 62 -8.55 56.63 -6.96
C ARG A 62 -7.91 55.25 -7.16
N ARG A 63 -8.54 54.19 -6.67
CA ARG A 63 -8.05 52.84 -6.84
C ARG A 63 -8.14 52.43 -8.31
N ILE A 64 -7.07 51.83 -8.84
CA ILE A 64 -7.09 51.28 -10.20
C ILE A 64 -8.10 50.13 -10.24
N VAL A 65 -9.01 50.17 -11.21
CA VAL A 65 -10.06 49.15 -11.36
C VAL A 65 -9.58 48.04 -12.26
N GLU A 66 -9.63 46.80 -11.75
CA GLU A 66 -9.24 45.60 -12.47
C GLU A 66 -10.44 44.90 -13.12
N PRO A 67 -10.25 44.12 -14.20
CA PRO A 67 -11.34 43.50 -14.94
C PRO A 67 -12.15 42.45 -14.15
N THR A 68 -11.57 41.82 -13.13
CA THR A 68 -12.23 40.76 -12.35
C THR A 68 -12.13 41.03 -10.85
N PRO A 69 -13.10 40.60 -10.03
CA PRO A 69 -13.03 40.76 -8.57
C PRO A 69 -11.79 40.13 -7.96
N HIS A 70 -11.33 38.99 -8.48
CA HIS A 70 -10.09 38.36 -8.03
C HIS A 70 -8.86 39.22 -8.33
N ARG A 71 -8.72 39.74 -9.56
CA ARG A 71 -7.61 40.67 -9.89
C ARG A 71 -7.69 41.95 -9.08
N GLN A 72 -8.91 42.44 -8.83
CA GLN A 72 -9.15 43.59 -7.98
C GLN A 72 -8.73 43.33 -6.53
N ALA A 73 -9.00 42.15 -5.98
CA ALA A 73 -8.58 41.78 -4.62
C ALA A 73 -7.06 41.56 -4.52
N PHE A 74 -6.44 41.03 -5.58
CA PHE A 74 -5.04 40.62 -5.60
C PHE A 74 -4.22 41.37 -6.68
N GLN A 75 -4.25 42.70 -6.65
CA GLN A 75 -3.58 43.56 -7.65
C GLN A 75 -2.05 43.36 -7.71
N LEU A 76 -1.45 43.01 -6.58
CA LEU A 76 -0.01 42.77 -6.44
C LEU A 76 0.32 41.27 -6.30
N GLN A 77 -0.50 40.38 -6.86
CA GLN A 77 -0.20 38.95 -6.81
C GLN A 77 1.12 38.64 -7.53
N PRO A 78 1.96 37.76 -6.96
CA PRO A 78 3.10 37.23 -7.69
C PRO A 78 2.63 36.38 -8.88
N LEU A 79 3.36 36.44 -9.98
CA LEU A 79 3.13 35.62 -11.16
C LEU A 79 4.26 34.60 -11.30
N LEU A 80 3.90 33.37 -11.64
CA LEU A 80 4.88 32.37 -12.02
C LEU A 80 5.40 32.69 -13.41
N PHE A 81 6.71 32.83 -13.52
CA PHE A 81 7.39 33.05 -14.79
C PHE A 81 8.14 31.78 -15.17
N SER A 82 7.90 31.28 -16.38
CA SER A 82 8.65 30.17 -16.96
C SER A 82 9.06 30.52 -18.38
N LYS A 83 10.24 30.07 -18.80
CA LYS A 83 10.74 30.27 -20.15
C LYS A 83 11.01 28.91 -20.78
N ILE A 84 10.25 28.58 -21.83
CA ILE A 84 10.42 27.34 -22.60
C ILE A 84 10.98 27.73 -23.97
N GLY A 85 12.28 27.49 -24.17
CA GLY A 85 12.99 27.95 -25.36
C GLY A 85 13.01 29.48 -25.46
N THR A 86 12.37 30.04 -26.50
CA THR A 86 12.25 31.50 -26.73
C THR A 86 10.94 32.09 -26.22
N ILE A 87 10.02 31.26 -25.70
CA ILE A 87 8.68 31.70 -25.30
C ILE A 87 8.65 31.91 -23.79
N ASN A 88 8.16 33.08 -23.38
CA ASN A 88 7.91 33.42 -21.99
C ASN A 88 6.46 33.09 -21.64
N HIS A 89 6.27 32.29 -20.59
CA HIS A 89 4.99 31.92 -20.01
C HIS A 89 4.84 32.64 -18.68
N LEU A 90 3.67 33.26 -18.48
CA LEU A 90 3.27 33.85 -17.21
C LEU A 90 2.00 33.16 -16.76
N ALA A 91 2.00 32.61 -15.56
CA ALA A 91 0.83 31.98 -14.95
C ALA A 91 0.47 32.71 -13.65
N SER A 92 -0.80 33.07 -13.50
CA SER A 92 -1.35 33.61 -12.27
C SER A 92 -1.86 32.50 -11.37
N TYR A 93 -2.14 32.82 -10.11
CA TYR A 93 -2.75 31.87 -9.17
C TYR A 93 -4.09 31.31 -9.69
N VAL A 94 -4.86 32.11 -10.42
CA VAL A 94 -6.11 31.67 -11.05
C VAL A 94 -5.87 30.58 -12.09
N ASP A 95 -4.77 30.67 -12.84
CA ASP A 95 -4.42 29.66 -13.85
C ASP A 95 -4.05 28.34 -13.18
N ILE A 96 -3.38 28.39 -12.03
CA ILE A 96 -3.11 27.21 -11.19
C ILE A 96 -4.41 26.57 -10.72
N LEU A 97 -5.35 27.36 -10.19
CA LEU A 97 -6.66 26.85 -9.77
C LEU A 97 -7.45 26.23 -10.93
N ASN A 98 -7.35 26.80 -12.12
CA ASN A 98 -8.00 26.25 -13.31
C ASN A 98 -7.40 24.90 -13.72
N GLU A 99 -6.08 24.75 -13.65
CA GLU A 99 -5.43 23.45 -13.90
C GLU A 99 -5.79 22.41 -12.83
N ILE A 100 -5.85 22.80 -11.56
CA ILE A 100 -6.30 21.93 -10.45
C ILE A 100 -7.72 21.42 -10.70
N ARG A 101 -8.64 22.31 -11.10
CA ARG A 101 -10.01 21.91 -11.50
C ARG A 101 -10.01 21.00 -12.72
N ARG A 102 -9.14 21.26 -13.72
CA ARG A 102 -9.01 20.41 -14.92
C ARG A 102 -8.54 18.99 -14.56
N LEU A 103 -7.71 18.85 -13.53
CA LEU A 103 -7.25 17.57 -13.00
C LEU A 103 -8.29 16.87 -12.10
N GLY A 104 -9.47 17.46 -11.90
CA GLY A 104 -10.56 16.88 -11.10
C GLY A 104 -10.41 17.07 -9.59
N ILE A 105 -9.51 17.93 -9.14
CA ILE A 105 -9.32 18.24 -7.72
C ILE A 105 -10.34 19.30 -7.30
N ASP A 106 -11.01 19.07 -6.16
CA ASP A 106 -11.96 20.00 -5.57
C ASP A 106 -11.24 21.22 -4.96
N ASP A 107 -11.37 22.37 -5.61
CA ASP A 107 -10.78 23.63 -5.19
C ASP A 107 -11.51 24.25 -3.99
N CYS A 108 -12.73 23.83 -3.66
CA CYS A 108 -13.45 24.27 -2.47
C CYS A 108 -12.80 23.73 -1.17
N ARG A 109 -12.06 22.62 -1.28
CA ARG A 109 -11.34 22.00 -0.17
C ARG A 109 -9.89 22.46 -0.03
N LEU A 110 -9.47 23.47 -0.80
CA LEU A 110 -8.12 24.05 -0.73
C LEU A 110 -7.65 24.37 0.71
N PRO A 111 -8.49 24.92 1.63
CA PRO A 111 -8.05 25.16 3.00
C PRO A 111 -7.72 23.88 3.80
N LEU A 112 -8.24 22.72 3.38
CA LEU A 112 -7.97 21.43 4.03
C LEU A 112 -6.66 20.83 3.54
N TRP A 113 -6.47 20.73 2.22
CA TRP A 113 -5.27 20.11 1.66
C TRP A 113 -4.09 21.09 1.53
N GLY A 114 -4.36 22.39 1.34
CA GLY A 114 -3.33 23.43 1.29
C GLY A 114 -2.71 23.78 2.65
N ASN A 115 -3.37 23.42 3.75
CA ASN A 115 -2.83 23.54 5.11
C ASN A 115 -2.29 22.21 5.68
N ALA A 116 -2.31 21.13 4.91
CA ALA A 116 -1.75 19.86 5.35
C ALA A 116 -0.23 20.00 5.51
N LEU A 117 0.28 19.76 6.72
CA LEU A 117 1.71 19.82 7.03
C LEU A 117 2.48 18.58 6.58
N GLN A 118 1.76 17.52 6.22
CA GLN A 118 2.31 16.24 5.81
C GLN A 118 1.54 15.71 4.60
N PHE A 119 2.28 15.23 3.61
CA PHE A 119 1.70 14.45 2.52
C PHE A 119 1.44 13.05 3.07
N ASN A 120 0.18 12.61 3.05
CA ASN A 120 -0.25 11.29 3.51
C ASN A 120 -0.04 10.18 2.45
N TRP A 121 0.68 10.49 1.38
CA TRP A 121 0.97 9.51 0.34
C TRP A 121 2.35 8.90 0.59
N THR A 122 2.34 7.65 1.03
CA THR A 122 3.50 6.78 0.99
C THR A 122 3.39 5.95 -0.30
N PRO A 123 4.31 6.09 -1.26
CA PRO A 123 4.34 5.19 -2.41
C PRO A 123 4.47 3.73 -1.94
N PRO A 124 3.98 2.73 -2.71
CA PRO A 124 4.12 1.31 -2.37
C PRO A 124 5.54 0.83 -2.67
N ILE A 125 6.51 1.50 -2.05
CA ILE A 125 7.93 1.20 -2.15
C ILE A 125 8.55 1.16 -0.75
N ASP A 126 9.61 0.37 -0.60
CA ASP A 126 10.39 0.36 0.63
C ASP A 126 11.19 1.67 0.76
N ILE A 127 10.75 2.51 1.71
CA ILE A 127 11.37 3.81 1.99
C ILE A 127 12.76 3.65 2.61
N ASP A 128 13.01 2.56 3.35
CA ASP A 128 14.33 2.29 3.93
C ASP A 128 15.35 1.96 2.84
N LYS A 129 14.98 1.11 1.88
CA LYS A 129 15.80 0.81 0.70
C LYS A 129 16.04 2.03 -0.20
N LEU A 130 15.14 3.00 -0.19
CA LEU A 130 15.32 4.26 -0.92
C LEU A 130 16.24 5.25 -0.19
N ALA A 131 16.03 5.46 1.12
CA ALA A 131 16.73 6.47 1.91
C ALA A 131 18.07 5.97 2.47
N ASN A 132 18.09 4.73 2.95
CA ASN A 132 19.20 4.06 3.62
C ASN A 132 19.84 2.98 2.73
N PHE A 133 19.73 3.11 1.40
CA PHE A 133 20.27 2.16 0.41
C PHE A 133 21.72 1.72 0.67
N ARG A 134 22.54 2.58 1.29
CA ARG A 134 23.94 2.28 1.63
C ARG A 134 24.13 1.14 2.61
N ASP A 135 23.11 0.75 3.36
CA ASP A 135 23.14 -0.39 4.27
C ASP A 135 22.74 -1.71 3.59
N TYR A 136 22.37 -1.64 2.30
CA TYR A 136 21.99 -2.80 1.50
C TYR A 136 23.11 -3.27 0.56
N TYR A 137 23.17 -4.59 0.40
CA TYR A 137 24.13 -5.30 -0.40
C TYR A 137 23.40 -6.28 -1.32
N TRP A 138 23.80 -6.29 -2.58
CA TRP A 138 23.38 -7.29 -3.54
C TRP A 138 24.19 -8.56 -3.26
N PHE A 139 23.51 -9.63 -2.88
CA PHE A 139 24.14 -10.88 -2.48
C PHE A 139 23.50 -12.04 -3.25
N ASP A 140 24.31 -12.64 -4.11
CA ASP A 140 23.93 -13.79 -4.92
C ASP A 140 24.88 -14.93 -4.55
N GLU A 141 24.34 -15.95 -3.89
CA GLU A 141 25.11 -17.10 -3.40
C GLU A 141 25.55 -18.01 -4.56
N ASP A 142 24.75 -18.09 -5.62
CA ASP A 142 24.98 -18.96 -6.78
C ASP A 142 25.90 -18.29 -7.82
N ASP A 143 25.81 -16.97 -7.98
CA ASP A 143 26.61 -16.21 -8.94
C ASP A 143 27.18 -14.90 -8.36
N SER A 144 28.41 -14.97 -7.83
CA SER A 144 29.16 -13.77 -7.40
C SER A 144 29.38 -12.70 -8.49
N THR A 145 29.20 -13.05 -9.77
CA THR A 145 29.35 -12.10 -10.89
C THR A 145 28.07 -11.36 -11.23
N SER A 146 26.93 -11.71 -10.64
CA SER A 146 25.63 -11.13 -10.97
C SER A 146 25.55 -9.62 -10.72
N SER A 147 24.80 -8.93 -11.58
CA SER A 147 24.72 -7.47 -11.57
C SER A 147 23.54 -6.98 -10.73
N PRO A 148 23.73 -5.98 -9.84
CA PRO A 148 22.64 -5.45 -9.04
C PRO A 148 21.53 -4.80 -9.87
N GLN A 149 20.28 -5.14 -9.59
CA GLN A 149 19.10 -4.48 -10.14
C GLN A 149 18.56 -3.48 -9.13
N TYR A 150 18.44 -2.19 -9.48
CA TYR A 150 17.99 -1.15 -8.54
C TYR A 150 16.48 -0.85 -8.58
N ILE A 151 15.76 -1.51 -9.48
CA ILE A 151 14.30 -1.47 -9.54
C ILE A 151 13.84 -2.91 -9.43
N THR A 152 13.30 -3.28 -8.27
CA THR A 152 12.98 -4.66 -7.93
C THR A 152 11.57 -4.75 -7.34
N ILE A 153 11.06 -5.98 -7.24
CA ILE A 153 9.86 -6.28 -6.47
C ILE A 153 10.31 -7.01 -5.21
N GLU A 154 9.69 -6.68 -4.09
CA GLU A 154 9.94 -7.31 -2.80
C GLU A 154 9.88 -8.84 -2.91
N ASN A 155 10.92 -9.49 -2.39
CA ASN A 155 10.96 -10.94 -2.31
C ASN A 155 10.27 -11.40 -1.01
N PRO A 156 9.13 -12.11 -1.07
CA PRO A 156 8.38 -12.52 0.12
C PRO A 156 9.20 -13.42 1.06
N CYS A 157 10.01 -14.32 0.52
CA CYS A 157 10.88 -15.21 1.30
C CYS A 157 11.94 -14.43 2.07
N ILE A 158 12.64 -13.49 1.41
CA ILE A 158 13.63 -12.64 2.08
C ILE A 158 12.95 -11.80 3.17
N LYS A 159 11.80 -11.19 2.88
CA LYS A 159 11.05 -10.41 3.87
C LYS A 159 10.66 -11.25 5.09
N ALA A 160 10.09 -12.43 4.85
CA ALA A 160 9.66 -13.31 5.92
C ALA A 160 10.84 -13.82 6.77
N THR A 161 11.95 -14.16 6.14
CA THR A 161 13.22 -14.52 6.80
C THR A 161 13.71 -13.41 7.70
N GLN A 162 13.79 -12.17 7.19
CA GLN A 162 14.26 -11.03 7.97
C GLN A 162 13.37 -10.71 9.18
N ARG A 163 12.05 -10.94 9.05
CA ARG A 163 11.11 -10.77 10.16
C ARG A 163 11.29 -11.85 11.22
N ALA A 164 11.45 -13.10 10.81
CA ALA A 164 11.68 -14.22 11.71
C ALA A 164 13.00 -14.05 12.48
N GLU A 165 14.10 -13.78 11.77
CA GLU A 165 15.44 -13.55 12.37
C GLU A 165 15.45 -12.35 13.32
N ALA A 166 14.84 -11.22 12.95
CA ALA A 166 14.77 -10.05 13.82
C ALA A 166 13.96 -10.30 15.11
N PHE A 167 12.92 -11.14 15.02
CA PHE A 167 12.14 -11.51 16.20
C PHE A 167 12.86 -12.58 17.02
N GLU A 168 13.58 -13.50 16.41
CA GLU A 168 14.46 -14.46 17.10
C GLU A 168 15.52 -13.72 17.94
N GLU A 169 16.15 -12.67 17.39
CA GLU A 169 17.07 -11.80 18.16
C GLU A 169 16.38 -11.12 19.34
N THR A 170 15.08 -10.80 19.21
CA THR A 170 14.27 -10.26 20.31
C THR A 170 14.06 -11.31 21.40
N VAL A 171 13.74 -12.55 21.04
CA VAL A 171 13.60 -13.67 21.98
C VAL A 171 14.93 -13.93 22.71
N ASP A 172 16.05 -13.95 21.99
CA ASP A 172 17.38 -14.14 22.57
C ASP A 172 17.79 -12.99 23.50
N THR A 173 17.36 -11.76 23.20
CA THR A 173 17.70 -10.58 24.01
C THR A 173 16.92 -10.53 25.31
N PHE A 174 15.64 -10.89 25.29
CA PHE A 174 14.73 -10.71 26.41
C PHE A 174 14.41 -12.00 27.17
N ASP A 175 14.86 -13.16 26.69
CA ASP A 175 14.36 -14.50 27.04
C ASP A 175 12.90 -14.73 26.58
N ASP A 176 12.56 -15.99 26.29
CA ASP A 176 11.20 -16.36 25.83
C ASP A 176 10.14 -16.08 26.90
N LEU A 177 10.37 -16.56 28.12
CA LEU A 177 9.37 -16.55 29.18
C LEU A 177 9.49 -15.29 30.03
N GLN A 178 8.41 -14.50 30.06
CA GLN A 178 8.30 -13.27 30.84
C GLN A 178 7.33 -13.48 32.01
N PRO A 179 7.83 -13.62 33.25
CA PRO A 179 6.98 -13.88 34.41
C PRO A 179 6.03 -12.73 34.70
N ILE A 180 4.77 -13.06 34.96
CA ILE A 180 3.74 -12.09 35.30
C ILE A 180 3.93 -11.62 36.75
N LEU A 181 4.11 -10.31 36.92
CA LEU A 181 4.31 -9.65 38.22
C LEU A 181 3.06 -8.97 38.77
N GLY A 182 2.04 -8.76 37.94
CA GLY A 182 0.82 -8.09 38.35
C GLY A 182 -0.29 -8.20 37.32
N LEU A 183 -1.53 -8.27 37.81
CA LEU A 183 -2.73 -8.32 37.00
C LEU A 183 -3.71 -7.25 37.44
N SER A 184 -4.43 -6.69 36.47
CA SER A 184 -5.65 -5.94 36.66
C SER A 184 -6.68 -6.40 35.64
N ALA A 185 -7.91 -5.89 35.70
CA ALA A 185 -8.99 -6.31 34.81
C ALA A 185 -8.60 -6.22 33.32
N ASN A 186 -7.72 -5.29 32.94
CA ASN A 186 -7.31 -5.06 31.56
C ASN A 186 -5.80 -4.80 31.44
N SER A 187 -4.99 -5.26 32.39
CA SER A 187 -3.54 -5.08 32.27
C SER A 187 -2.73 -6.21 32.88
N ILE A 188 -1.60 -6.49 32.24
CA ILE A 188 -0.59 -7.45 32.70
C ILE A 188 0.70 -6.66 32.93
N VAL A 189 1.39 -6.93 34.04
CA VAL A 189 2.64 -6.26 34.41
C VAL A 189 3.76 -7.28 34.41
N ILE A 190 4.87 -6.97 33.76
CA ILE A 190 6.08 -7.80 33.68
C ILE A 190 7.32 -7.00 34.08
N ALA A 191 8.43 -7.69 34.31
CA ALA A 191 9.74 -7.07 34.59
C ALA A 191 10.36 -6.45 33.33
N GLY A 192 11.25 -5.48 33.51
CA GLY A 192 12.07 -4.91 32.43
C GLY A 192 11.32 -3.98 31.47
N ASP A 193 12.05 -3.48 30.47
CA ASP A 193 11.52 -2.67 29.38
C ASP A 193 11.27 -3.52 28.14
N LEU A 194 10.03 -3.99 27.99
CA LEU A 194 9.55 -4.67 26.79
C LEU A 194 8.45 -3.85 26.11
N SER A 195 8.38 -2.55 26.40
CA SER A 195 7.35 -1.67 25.81
C SER A 195 7.48 -1.55 24.28
N GLY A 196 8.70 -1.72 23.76
CA GLY A 196 8.97 -1.79 22.32
C GLY A 196 8.52 -3.09 21.65
N VAL A 197 8.38 -4.18 22.41
CA VAL A 197 7.92 -5.49 21.89
C VAL A 197 6.39 -5.51 21.86
N PHE A 198 5.77 -5.19 23.00
CA PHE A 198 4.31 -5.20 23.15
C PHE A 198 3.68 -3.89 22.63
N THR A 199 3.67 -3.74 21.31
CA THR A 199 3.05 -2.59 20.64
C THR A 199 1.55 -2.81 20.41
N ALA A 200 0.81 -1.74 20.09
CA ALA A 200 -0.62 -1.85 19.82
C ALA A 200 -0.90 -2.84 18.67
N GLY A 201 -1.78 -3.81 18.89
CA GLY A 201 -2.09 -4.90 17.96
C GLY A 201 -1.26 -6.16 18.18
N TYR A 202 -0.20 -6.13 19.00
CA TYR A 202 0.58 -7.33 19.31
C TYR A 202 -0.26 -8.35 20.08
N ILE A 203 -0.24 -9.60 19.63
CA ILE A 203 -0.95 -10.71 20.29
C ILE A 203 0.04 -11.46 21.16
N LEU A 204 -0.19 -11.44 22.47
CA LEU A 204 0.62 -12.17 23.45
C LEU A 204 -0.12 -13.42 23.93
N PHE A 205 0.63 -14.44 24.31
CA PHE A 205 0.11 -15.70 24.83
C PHE A 205 0.63 -15.96 26.24
N VAL A 206 -0.28 -16.33 27.15
CA VAL A 206 0.05 -16.65 28.54
C VAL A 206 -0.01 -18.16 28.75
N THR A 207 1.00 -18.70 29.44
CA THR A 207 1.13 -20.12 29.78
C THR A 207 1.69 -20.29 31.20
N ASN A 208 1.80 -21.53 31.68
CA ASN A 208 2.33 -21.89 33.00
C ASN A 208 1.62 -21.23 34.21
N SER A 209 0.36 -20.84 34.06
CA SER A 209 -0.44 -20.22 35.09
C SER A 209 -1.40 -21.22 35.75
N THR A 210 -1.60 -21.08 37.06
CA THR A 210 -2.70 -21.77 37.76
C THR A 210 -4.00 -20.96 37.72
N ASN A 211 -3.95 -19.71 37.27
CA ASN A 211 -5.10 -18.85 37.06
C ASN A 211 -5.81 -19.20 35.76
N ALA A 212 -6.95 -19.87 35.86
CA ALA A 212 -7.77 -20.28 34.72
C ALA A 212 -8.30 -19.12 33.85
N SER A 213 -8.22 -17.86 34.31
CA SER A 213 -8.60 -16.68 33.51
C SER A 213 -7.53 -16.25 32.51
N ILE A 214 -6.28 -16.69 32.69
CA ILE A 214 -5.14 -16.31 31.85
C ILE A 214 -4.38 -17.52 31.31
N GLU A 215 -4.52 -18.71 31.91
CA GLU A 215 -3.85 -19.91 31.42
C GLU A 215 -4.30 -20.27 30.01
N SER A 216 -3.32 -20.57 29.15
CA SER A 216 -3.52 -20.88 27.72
C SER A 216 -4.46 -19.89 27.03
N THR A 217 -4.18 -18.60 27.21
CA THR A 217 -5.05 -17.50 26.76
C THR A 217 -4.28 -16.49 25.92
N PHE A 218 -4.89 -16.08 24.80
CA PHE A 218 -4.40 -14.96 23.99
C PHE A 218 -4.96 -13.63 24.45
N PHE A 219 -4.11 -12.60 24.40
CA PHE A 219 -4.48 -11.23 24.65
C PHE A 219 -3.98 -10.32 23.53
N THR A 220 -4.83 -9.37 23.15
CA THR A 220 -4.49 -8.33 22.19
C THR A 220 -3.99 -7.10 22.94
N THR A 221 -2.76 -6.70 22.66
CA THR A 221 -2.16 -5.51 23.25
C THR A 221 -2.80 -4.24 22.69
N VAL A 222 -3.35 -3.41 23.56
CA VAL A 222 -3.88 -2.08 23.21
C VAL A 222 -2.76 -1.04 23.27
N SER A 223 -1.93 -1.11 24.31
CA SER A 223 -0.77 -0.25 24.50
C SER A 223 0.14 -0.85 25.55
N SER A 224 1.40 -0.43 25.59
CA SER A 224 2.31 -0.74 26.69
C SER A 224 3.03 0.52 27.17
N SER A 225 3.48 0.51 28.42
CA SER A 225 4.24 1.61 29.00
C SER A 225 5.29 1.10 29.97
N TYR A 226 6.52 1.59 29.85
CA TYR A 226 7.62 1.26 30.73
C TYR A 226 7.75 2.27 31.89
N ASN A 227 7.91 1.75 33.10
CA ASN A 227 8.21 2.51 34.30
C ASN A 227 9.65 2.27 34.76
N SER A 228 10.53 3.22 34.47
CA SER A 228 11.97 3.14 34.79
C SER A 228 12.28 3.17 36.29
N THR A 229 11.34 3.57 37.16
CA THR A 229 11.56 3.57 38.62
C THR A 229 11.32 2.19 39.22
N LEU A 230 10.34 1.46 38.69
CA LEU A 230 9.98 0.12 39.17
C LEU A 230 10.61 -1.00 38.32
N ASP A 231 11.22 -0.64 37.19
CA ASP A 231 11.75 -1.52 36.16
C ASP A 231 10.70 -2.53 35.68
N ARG A 232 9.55 -2.00 35.24
CA ARG A 232 8.38 -2.79 34.85
C ARG A 232 7.71 -2.24 33.61
N THR A 233 7.23 -3.15 32.78
CA THR A 233 6.35 -2.83 31.65
C THR A 233 4.91 -3.19 32.02
N THR A 234 4.00 -2.22 31.90
CA THR A 234 2.56 -2.44 32.01
C THR A 234 1.98 -2.54 30.61
N ILE A 235 1.39 -3.69 30.31
CA ILE A 235 0.72 -4.01 29.05
C ILE A 235 -0.79 -3.89 29.27
N VAL A 236 -1.45 -3.02 28.52
CA VAL A 236 -2.91 -2.89 28.51
C VAL A 236 -3.45 -3.82 27.44
N VAL A 237 -4.39 -4.69 27.81
CA VAL A 237 -4.99 -5.70 26.93
C VAL A 237 -6.46 -5.42 26.67
N SER A 238 -6.95 -5.89 25.52
CA SER A 238 -8.34 -5.70 25.08
C SER A 238 -9.31 -6.57 25.88
N GLU A 239 -8.92 -7.82 26.12
CA GLU A 239 -9.71 -8.84 26.78
C GLU A 239 -9.72 -8.63 28.30
N THR A 240 -10.83 -9.02 28.95
CA THR A 240 -11.00 -8.83 30.40
C THR A 240 -10.47 -10.02 31.18
N ILE A 241 -9.61 -9.74 32.16
CA ILE A 241 -9.07 -10.72 33.10
C ILE A 241 -10.00 -10.80 34.32
N SER A 242 -10.65 -11.94 34.48
CA SER A 242 -11.70 -12.12 35.50
C SER A 242 -11.13 -12.35 36.91
N ASP A 243 -10.11 -13.20 37.05
CA ASP A 243 -9.34 -13.34 38.29
C ASP A 243 -8.04 -12.52 38.22
N THR A 244 -7.96 -11.47 39.04
CA THR A 244 -6.78 -10.60 39.16
C THR A 244 -6.00 -10.84 40.46
N SER A 245 -6.44 -11.81 41.27
CA SER A 245 -5.87 -12.11 42.59
C SER A 245 -4.77 -13.17 42.51
N THR A 246 -4.88 -14.10 41.57
CA THR A 246 -3.87 -15.14 41.32
C THR A 246 -2.87 -14.64 40.29
N ILE A 247 -1.70 -14.19 40.76
CA ILE A 247 -0.63 -13.61 39.93
C ILE A 247 0.48 -14.66 39.76
N ASP A 248 0.39 -15.42 38.68
CA ASP A 248 1.38 -16.40 38.23
C ASP A 248 1.30 -16.56 36.70
N GLY A 249 2.17 -17.41 36.14
CA GLY A 249 2.28 -17.63 34.71
C GLY A 249 3.32 -16.76 34.02
N ASP A 250 3.56 -17.10 32.76
CA ASP A 250 4.56 -16.50 31.90
C ASP A 250 3.89 -16.05 30.59
N ILE A 251 4.29 -14.88 30.09
CA ILE A 251 4.06 -14.53 28.68
C ILE A 251 5.20 -15.17 27.88
N THR A 252 4.86 -15.95 26.85
CA THR A 252 5.84 -16.55 25.94
C THR A 252 5.92 -15.76 24.63
N LEU A 253 7.15 -15.48 24.19
CA LEU A 253 7.43 -14.89 22.89
C LEU A 253 7.53 -15.96 21.79
N GLN A 254 7.87 -17.20 22.16
CA GLN A 254 8.09 -18.33 21.25
C GLN A 254 6.89 -18.59 20.34
N VAL A 255 5.67 -18.41 20.85
CA VAL A 255 4.44 -18.62 20.07
C VAL A 255 4.41 -17.71 18.83
N TYR A 256 4.80 -16.45 18.98
CA TYR A 256 4.86 -15.52 17.85
C TYR A 256 6.06 -15.81 16.93
N LEU A 257 7.18 -16.27 17.49
CA LEU A 257 8.32 -16.69 16.69
C LEU A 257 7.96 -17.87 15.78
N THR A 258 7.28 -18.91 16.29
CA THR A 258 6.87 -20.06 15.47
C THR A 258 5.92 -19.64 14.35
N VAL A 259 5.07 -18.64 14.60
CA VAL A 259 4.20 -18.04 13.59
C VAL A 259 4.99 -17.33 12.48
N LEU A 260 6.08 -16.65 12.82
CA LEU A 260 6.94 -16.01 11.82
C LEU A 260 7.77 -17.03 11.03
N LEU A 261 8.25 -18.09 11.69
CA LEU A 261 8.98 -19.18 11.06
C LEU A 261 8.10 -19.93 10.07
N SER A 262 6.82 -20.14 10.37
CA SER A 262 5.90 -20.77 9.41
C SER A 262 5.56 -19.87 8.22
N GLN A 263 5.44 -18.56 8.44
CA GLN A 263 5.33 -17.60 7.33
C GLN A 263 6.58 -17.63 6.45
N GLN A 264 7.76 -17.77 7.05
CA GLN A 264 9.02 -17.90 6.33
C GLN A 264 9.07 -19.19 5.50
N THR A 265 8.81 -20.36 6.08
CA THR A 265 8.82 -21.64 5.34
C THR A 265 7.83 -21.62 4.18
N CYS A 266 6.65 -21.05 4.42
CA CYS A 266 5.63 -20.90 3.38
C CYS A 266 6.05 -19.94 2.27
N ALA A 267 6.65 -18.79 2.62
CA ALA A 267 7.12 -17.80 1.65
C ALA A 267 8.32 -18.30 0.83
N CYS A 268 9.14 -19.20 1.39
CA CYS A 268 10.34 -19.75 0.76
C CYS A 268 10.10 -21.07 0.00
N GLY A 269 8.92 -21.68 0.13
CA GLY A 269 8.54 -22.88 -0.64
C GLY A 269 9.14 -24.21 -0.15
N ASP A 270 9.71 -24.22 1.07
CA ASP A 270 10.40 -25.39 1.64
C ASP A 270 9.44 -26.40 2.30
N ASP A 271 8.31 -25.95 2.87
CA ASP A 271 7.26 -26.82 3.39
C ASP A 271 5.91 -26.07 3.45
N VAL A 272 4.81 -26.81 3.29
CA VAL A 272 3.46 -26.28 3.52
C VAL A 272 3.31 -26.20 5.03
N GLY A 273 2.79 -25.12 5.61
CA GLY A 273 2.79 -24.85 7.05
C GLY A 273 1.96 -25.80 7.93
N TRP A 274 2.22 -27.11 7.88
CA TRP A 274 1.72 -28.09 8.83
C TRP A 274 2.45 -27.88 10.17
N ASP A 275 1.70 -27.83 11.27
CA ASP A 275 2.18 -27.95 12.66
C ASP A 275 2.94 -26.71 13.21
N SER A 276 2.43 -25.50 12.96
CA SER A 276 3.18 -24.25 13.20
C SER A 276 2.83 -23.48 14.48
N ALA A 277 1.75 -23.83 15.17
CA ALA A 277 1.31 -23.06 16.33
C ALA A 277 0.62 -23.92 17.40
N PRO A 278 0.54 -23.47 18.67
CA PRO A 278 -0.11 -24.23 19.75
C PRO A 278 -1.59 -24.59 19.49
N TRP A 279 -2.23 -23.88 18.56
CA TRP A 279 -3.62 -24.07 18.15
C TRP A 279 -3.77 -24.90 16.86
N ASP A 280 -2.67 -25.37 16.29
CA ASP A 280 -2.62 -26.23 15.11
C ASP A 280 -2.76 -27.70 15.55
N ASP A 281 -3.66 -28.46 14.92
CA ASP A 281 -4.05 -29.79 15.39
C ASP A 281 -3.19 -30.92 14.82
N ASN A 282 -2.28 -31.43 15.64
CA ASN A 282 -1.48 -32.61 15.31
C ASN A 282 -2.34 -33.77 14.73
N GLN A 283 -2.21 -33.99 13.41
CA GLN A 283 -2.52 -35.21 12.67
C GLN A 283 -3.85 -35.91 12.95
N VAL A 284 -4.99 -35.29 12.60
CA VAL A 284 -6.20 -36.06 12.23
C VAL A 284 -6.94 -35.46 11.02
N GLY A 285 -6.34 -35.55 9.85
CA GLY A 285 -7.06 -35.36 8.58
C GLY A 285 -7.28 -33.90 8.18
N THR A 286 -7.87 -33.73 7.00
CA THR A 286 -7.87 -32.48 6.22
C THR A 286 -8.35 -31.23 6.97
N VAL A 287 -7.40 -30.30 7.11
CA VAL A 287 -7.55 -28.83 6.99
C VAL A 287 -8.39 -28.17 8.10
N LEU A 288 -7.72 -27.76 9.18
CA LEU A 288 -8.32 -27.03 10.31
C LEU A 288 -8.87 -25.65 9.89
N TRP A 289 -8.34 -25.04 8.82
CA TRP A 289 -8.65 -23.66 8.43
C TRP A 289 -9.36 -23.53 7.10
N ALA A 290 -9.88 -24.63 6.58
CA ALA A 290 -10.90 -24.57 5.54
C ALA A 290 -12.09 -23.77 6.14
N THR A 291 -12.52 -22.68 5.50
CA THR A 291 -13.72 -21.89 5.82
C THR A 291 -14.94 -22.80 6.00
N GLY A 292 -14.98 -23.95 5.32
CA GLY A 292 -15.97 -25.01 5.55
C GLY A 292 -15.86 -25.71 6.91
N LEU A 293 -14.66 -25.98 7.42
CA LEU A 293 -14.47 -26.57 8.75
C LEU A 293 -14.65 -25.53 9.85
N LEU A 294 -14.06 -24.33 9.73
CA LEU A 294 -14.26 -23.25 10.70
C LEU A 294 -15.76 -22.97 10.91
N THR A 295 -16.54 -22.86 9.84
CA THR A 295 -18.00 -22.70 9.95
C THR A 295 -18.70 -23.89 10.60
N THR A 296 -18.16 -25.10 10.42
CA THR A 296 -18.72 -26.32 11.02
C THR A 296 -18.39 -26.43 12.52
N ILE A 297 -17.17 -26.09 12.94
CA ILE A 297 -16.73 -26.19 14.34
C ILE A 297 -17.12 -24.97 15.18
N SER A 298 -17.38 -23.81 14.58
CA SER A 298 -17.71 -22.57 15.29
C SER A 298 -19.18 -22.54 15.67
N GLN A 299 -19.50 -23.05 16.87
CA GLN A 299 -20.90 -23.26 17.28
C GLN A 299 -21.10 -22.86 18.75
N PRO A 300 -22.24 -22.23 19.09
CA PRO A 300 -22.45 -21.67 20.44
C PRO A 300 -22.70 -22.74 21.50
N THR A 301 -23.05 -23.97 21.10
CA THR A 301 -23.35 -25.09 21.99
C THR A 301 -22.94 -26.41 21.34
N GLU A 302 -22.64 -27.42 22.14
CA GLU A 302 -22.36 -28.78 21.66
C GLU A 302 -23.53 -29.35 20.81
N ALA A 303 -24.78 -29.08 21.19
CA ALA A 303 -25.94 -29.53 20.41
C ALA A 303 -25.98 -28.89 19.00
N ALA A 304 -25.63 -27.60 18.89
CA ALA A 304 -25.50 -26.92 17.61
C ALA A 304 -24.31 -27.46 16.80
N TRP A 305 -23.20 -27.77 17.48
CA TRP A 305 -22.04 -28.44 16.89
C TRP A 305 -22.38 -29.81 16.30
N ILE A 306 -23.06 -30.68 17.05
CA ILE A 306 -23.51 -31.99 16.56
C ILE A 306 -24.42 -31.83 15.35
N ALA A 307 -25.35 -30.86 15.38
CA ALA A 307 -26.26 -30.60 14.26
C ALA A 307 -25.52 -30.13 13.00
N ALA A 308 -24.53 -29.23 13.15
CA ALA A 308 -23.70 -28.73 12.05
C ALA A 308 -22.80 -29.83 11.45
N ALA A 309 -22.15 -30.63 12.30
CA ALA A 309 -21.35 -31.79 11.88
C ALA A 309 -22.21 -32.84 11.14
N THR A 310 -23.44 -33.08 11.61
CA THR A 310 -24.38 -34.00 10.95
C THR A 310 -24.83 -33.47 9.57
N ALA A 311 -25.07 -32.17 9.46
CA ALA A 311 -25.56 -31.53 8.23
C ALA A 311 -24.48 -31.43 7.14
N SER A 312 -23.22 -31.20 7.52
CA SER A 312 -22.10 -31.10 6.57
C SER A 312 -21.66 -32.46 6.02
N GLY A 313 -22.05 -33.57 6.66
CA GLY A 313 -21.56 -34.90 6.31
C GLY A 313 -20.05 -35.06 6.54
N ALA A 314 -19.41 -34.08 7.17
CA ALA A 314 -17.98 -34.08 7.44
C ALA A 314 -17.70 -35.08 8.56
N SER A 315 -16.97 -36.14 8.23
CA SER A 315 -16.27 -36.92 9.24
C SER A 315 -15.11 -36.07 9.75
N ILE A 316 -15.37 -35.20 10.73
CA ILE A 316 -14.32 -34.52 11.47
C ILE A 316 -13.62 -35.63 12.28
N GLY A 317 -12.59 -36.28 11.70
CA GLY A 317 -11.74 -37.25 12.41
C GLY A 317 -11.94 -38.79 12.25
N SER A 318 -12.59 -39.32 11.19
CA SER A 318 -12.70 -40.78 10.81
C SER A 318 -13.88 -41.61 11.38
N PRO A 319 -14.25 -42.79 10.80
CA PRO A 319 -14.67 -43.06 9.43
C PRO A 319 -16.22 -43.12 9.28
N ALA A 320 -16.72 -42.67 8.13
CA ALA A 320 -18.05 -42.89 7.56
C ALA A 320 -19.26 -42.95 8.53
N VAL A 321 -19.87 -41.79 8.81
CA VAL A 321 -21.15 -41.68 9.51
C VAL A 321 -22.28 -42.28 8.65
N ILE A 322 -23.07 -43.18 9.23
CA ILE A 322 -24.35 -43.64 8.63
C ILE A 322 -25.34 -42.47 8.69
N PRO A 323 -25.93 -42.04 7.57
CA PRO A 323 -26.92 -40.97 7.56
C PRO A 323 -28.08 -41.27 8.53
N GLY A 324 -28.30 -40.40 9.53
CA GLY A 324 -29.44 -40.47 10.44
C GLY A 324 -29.18 -40.98 11.87
N SER A 325 -27.93 -41.22 12.27
CA SER A 325 -27.59 -41.50 13.68
C SER A 325 -27.05 -40.24 14.38
N PRO A 326 -27.31 -40.02 15.69
CA PRO A 326 -26.70 -38.93 16.43
C PRO A 326 -25.18 -39.08 16.41
N LEU A 327 -24.47 -38.05 15.96
CA LEU A 327 -23.02 -37.99 16.08
C LEU A 327 -22.66 -37.94 17.56
N ILE A 328 -21.91 -38.94 18.03
CA ILE A 328 -21.27 -38.91 19.34
C ILE A 328 -19.87 -38.35 19.10
N PRO A 329 -19.42 -37.36 19.88
CA PRO A 329 -18.06 -36.87 19.72
C PRO A 329 -17.05 -38.00 19.91
N THR A 330 -16.04 -38.06 19.03
CA THR A 330 -14.93 -39.01 19.11
C THR A 330 -13.67 -38.30 19.58
N ASP A 331 -12.73 -39.06 20.16
CA ASP A 331 -11.47 -38.48 20.61
C ASP A 331 -10.80 -37.69 19.46
N LEU A 332 -10.16 -36.59 19.84
CA LEU A 332 -9.48 -35.58 19.01
C LEU A 332 -10.38 -34.64 18.21
N GLN A 333 -11.70 -34.77 18.29
CA GLN A 333 -12.59 -33.79 17.65
C GLN A 333 -12.50 -32.43 18.30
N ILE A 334 -12.58 -31.39 17.49
CA ILE A 334 -12.48 -29.99 17.89
C ILE A 334 -13.83 -29.28 17.80
N TRP A 335 -14.07 -28.39 18.76
CA TRP A 335 -15.23 -27.53 18.82
C TRP A 335 -14.79 -26.15 19.29
N TYR A 336 -15.09 -25.13 18.48
CA TYR A 336 -14.99 -23.76 18.94
C TYR A 336 -16.32 -23.32 19.54
N ASP A 337 -16.35 -23.24 20.87
CA ASP A 337 -17.46 -22.72 21.65
C ASP A 337 -17.49 -21.19 21.56
N THR A 338 -18.29 -20.69 20.63
CA THR A 338 -18.39 -19.24 20.36
C THR A 338 -19.07 -18.47 21.49
N THR A 339 -19.79 -19.14 22.39
CA THR A 339 -20.42 -18.49 23.55
C THR A 339 -19.38 -18.17 24.61
N ASN A 340 -18.50 -19.13 24.91
CA ASN A 340 -17.46 -18.99 25.94
C ASN A 340 -16.12 -18.53 25.38
N ASN A 341 -16.01 -18.37 24.06
CA ASN A 341 -14.79 -18.02 23.35
C ASN A 341 -13.64 -19.02 23.57
N GLN A 342 -13.94 -20.31 23.49
CA GLN A 342 -13.02 -21.39 23.84
C GLN A 342 -12.89 -22.42 22.72
N LEU A 343 -11.66 -22.75 22.34
CA LEU A 343 -11.38 -23.94 21.55
C LEU A 343 -11.31 -25.15 22.50
N LYS A 344 -12.08 -26.17 22.18
CA LYS A 344 -12.18 -27.41 22.96
C LYS A 344 -11.82 -28.60 22.09
N GLN A 345 -11.15 -29.58 22.68
CA GLN A 345 -10.88 -30.88 22.07
C GLN A 345 -11.53 -31.98 22.91
N PHE A 346 -12.26 -32.86 22.25
CA PHE A 346 -12.86 -34.01 22.87
C PHE A 346 -11.78 -35.07 23.10
N PHE A 347 -11.55 -35.45 24.35
CA PHE A 347 -10.62 -36.51 24.68
C PHE A 347 -11.05 -37.21 25.97
N ASN A 348 -10.96 -38.53 26.01
CA ASN A 348 -11.40 -39.34 27.15
C ASN A 348 -12.87 -39.09 27.53
N SER A 349 -13.75 -38.96 26.52
CA SER A 349 -15.18 -38.70 26.71
C SER A 349 -15.55 -37.34 27.34
N VAL A 350 -14.64 -36.36 27.33
CA VAL A 350 -14.86 -35.01 27.87
C VAL A 350 -14.33 -33.96 26.89
N TRP A 351 -15.04 -32.83 26.77
CA TRP A 351 -14.53 -31.64 26.11
C TRP A 351 -13.52 -30.92 27.02
N ASN A 352 -12.25 -30.99 26.66
CA ASN A 352 -11.17 -30.29 27.36
C ASN A 352 -10.94 -28.94 26.68
N VAL A 353 -10.82 -27.86 27.46
CA VAL A 353 -10.44 -26.54 26.92
C VAL A 353 -8.97 -26.62 26.52
N VAL A 354 -8.72 -26.42 25.24
CA VAL A 354 -7.36 -26.33 24.70
C VAL A 354 -6.88 -24.89 24.80
N GLN A 355 -7.79 -23.94 24.55
CA GLN A 355 -7.40 -22.55 24.28
C GLN A 355 -8.56 -21.58 24.62
N ASN A 356 -8.24 -20.47 25.28
CA ASN A 356 -9.18 -19.39 25.61
C ASN A 356 -8.94 -18.16 24.71
N ASN A 357 -10.00 -17.38 24.47
CA ASN A 357 -9.99 -16.25 23.55
C ASN A 357 -9.71 -16.63 22.09
N PHE A 358 -10.27 -17.75 21.63
CA PHE A 358 -10.01 -18.27 20.27
C PHE A 358 -10.47 -17.34 19.14
N SER A 359 -11.40 -16.42 19.40
CA SER A 359 -11.74 -15.35 18.47
C SER A 359 -10.54 -14.51 18.03
N VAL A 360 -9.51 -14.36 18.88
CA VAL A 360 -8.28 -13.62 18.56
C VAL A 360 -7.51 -14.34 17.46
N VAL A 361 -7.42 -15.66 17.55
CA VAL A 361 -6.79 -16.51 16.52
C VAL A 361 -7.61 -16.49 15.23
N VAL A 362 -8.93 -16.67 15.32
CA VAL A 362 -9.84 -16.63 14.16
C VAL A 362 -9.71 -15.30 13.39
N ALA A 363 -9.62 -14.17 14.09
CA ALA A 363 -9.46 -12.87 13.45
C ALA A 363 -8.12 -12.69 12.71
N GLN A 364 -7.08 -13.45 13.06
CA GLN A 364 -5.78 -13.41 12.37
C GLN A 364 -5.77 -14.24 11.08
N VAL A 365 -6.59 -15.28 11.03
CA VAL A 365 -6.62 -16.24 9.91
C VAL A 365 -7.73 -15.93 8.90
N GLU A 366 -8.79 -15.22 9.31
CA GLU A 366 -9.89 -14.86 8.41
C GLU A 366 -9.42 -13.90 7.30
N GLY A 367 -9.38 -14.40 6.06
CA GLY A 367 -9.10 -13.60 4.87
C GLY A 367 -7.62 -13.43 4.52
N THR A 368 -6.71 -14.00 5.31
CA THR A 368 -5.28 -14.05 4.96
C THR A 368 -4.98 -15.36 4.23
N HIS A 369 -4.50 -15.27 2.98
CA HIS A 369 -4.07 -16.44 2.18
C HIS A 369 -2.92 -17.24 2.81
N PHE A 370 -2.29 -16.70 3.86
CA PHE A 370 -1.06 -17.22 4.46
C PHE A 370 -1.27 -18.32 5.52
N TRP A 371 -2.52 -18.62 5.91
CA TRP A 371 -2.81 -19.48 7.06
C TRP A 371 -3.80 -20.60 6.74
N ASP A 372 -3.45 -21.40 5.73
CA ASP A 372 -4.14 -22.65 5.36
C ASP A 372 -5.37 -22.48 4.45
N PHE A 373 -5.08 -22.26 3.16
CA PHE A 373 -6.06 -22.53 2.10
C PHE A 373 -5.51 -22.99 0.76
N THR A 374 -4.47 -23.81 0.74
CA THR A 374 -4.09 -24.58 -0.47
C THR A 374 -3.13 -25.69 -0.09
N SER A 375 -3.12 -26.79 -0.84
CA SER A 375 -2.11 -27.88 -0.74
C SER A 375 -0.67 -27.43 -1.06
N THR A 376 -0.49 -26.14 -1.28
CA THR A 376 0.70 -25.43 -1.74
C THR A 376 0.63 -24.05 -1.10
N CYS A 377 1.76 -23.50 -0.65
CA CYS A 377 1.83 -22.07 -0.39
C CYS A 377 1.75 -21.35 -1.74
N ASP A 378 0.54 -21.02 -2.19
CA ASP A 378 0.29 -20.30 -3.44
C ASP A 378 0.67 -18.83 -3.26
N VAL A 379 1.95 -18.60 -2.94
CA VAL A 379 2.56 -17.29 -3.17
C VAL A 379 2.59 -17.15 -4.68
N GLU A 380 1.87 -16.18 -5.24
CA GLU A 380 2.00 -15.83 -6.65
C GLU A 380 3.46 -15.42 -6.89
N SER A 381 4.31 -16.39 -7.25
CA SER A 381 5.69 -16.15 -7.63
C SER A 381 5.64 -15.38 -8.94
N ASN A 382 6.02 -14.10 -8.85
CA ASN A 382 6.28 -13.28 -10.01
C ASN A 382 7.78 -13.40 -10.30
N PRO A 383 8.24 -13.72 -11.51
CA PRO A 383 9.68 -13.89 -11.82
C PRO A 383 10.56 -12.66 -11.50
N TRP A 384 9.97 -11.53 -11.13
CA TRP A 384 10.63 -10.30 -10.71
C TRP A 384 10.93 -10.27 -9.20
N THR A 385 10.20 -11.03 -8.38
CA THR A 385 10.50 -11.19 -6.94
C THR A 385 11.75 -12.02 -6.74
N ASP A 386 11.93 -13.06 -7.55
CA ASP A 386 13.06 -14.00 -7.46
C ASP A 386 14.38 -13.36 -7.93
N GLN A 387 14.29 -12.28 -8.72
CA GLN A 387 15.44 -11.49 -9.15
C GLN A 387 15.94 -10.53 -8.07
N ASN A 388 15.19 -10.32 -7.00
CA ASN A 388 15.56 -9.38 -5.96
C ASN A 388 16.46 -10.04 -4.92
N LEU A 389 17.74 -9.64 -4.93
CA LEU A 389 18.80 -10.17 -4.07
C LEU A 389 19.38 -9.11 -3.13
N TRP A 390 18.62 -8.05 -2.84
CA TRP A 390 19.04 -7.02 -1.89
C TRP A 390 18.83 -7.48 -0.45
N LEU A 391 19.93 -7.61 0.29
CA LEU A 391 19.94 -7.91 1.71
C LEU A 391 20.47 -6.72 2.50
N HIS A 392 19.90 -6.49 3.69
CA HIS A 392 20.48 -5.56 4.65
C HIS A 392 21.82 -6.12 5.15
N LYS A 393 22.79 -5.26 5.46
CA LYS A 393 24.15 -5.64 5.90
C LYS A 393 24.18 -6.69 7.02
N ASN A 394 23.17 -6.68 7.92
CA ASN A 394 23.12 -7.63 9.04
C ASN A 394 22.85 -9.07 8.58
N HIS A 395 22.26 -9.26 7.39
CA HIS A 395 21.84 -10.56 6.86
C HIS A 395 22.76 -11.06 5.74
N VAL A 396 23.88 -10.37 5.51
CA VAL A 396 24.87 -10.80 4.51
C VAL A 396 25.83 -11.80 5.15
N SER A 397 25.72 -13.06 4.77
CA SER A 397 26.57 -14.14 5.29
C SER A 397 28.04 -14.02 4.83
N ASN A 398 28.28 -13.49 3.63
CA ASN A 398 29.63 -13.34 3.07
C ASN A 398 29.81 -12.05 2.26
N PHE A 399 30.45 -11.05 2.88
CA PHE A 399 30.77 -9.78 2.24
C PHE A 399 31.78 -9.85 1.09
N SER A 400 32.48 -10.98 0.91
CA SER A 400 33.50 -11.11 -0.17
C SER A 400 32.88 -11.18 -1.56
N ILE A 401 31.64 -11.66 -1.65
CA ILE A 401 30.88 -11.78 -2.89
C ILE A 401 29.71 -10.77 -2.98
N ALA A 402 29.42 -10.08 -1.87
CA ALA A 402 28.35 -9.08 -1.80
C ALA A 402 28.78 -7.73 -2.39
N LYS A 403 27.88 -7.08 -3.14
CA LYS A 403 28.12 -5.76 -3.77
C LYS A 403 27.26 -4.70 -3.09
N ARG A 404 27.90 -3.75 -2.41
CA ARG A 404 27.19 -2.64 -1.76
C ARG A 404 26.43 -1.79 -2.78
N ALA A 405 25.21 -1.38 -2.44
CA ALA A 405 24.44 -0.45 -3.28
C ALA A 405 25.17 0.88 -3.48
N THR A 406 25.19 1.36 -4.72
CA THR A 406 25.76 2.67 -5.09
C THR A 406 24.69 3.70 -5.46
N LEU A 407 23.46 3.25 -5.67
CA LEU A 407 22.29 4.05 -6.01
C LEU A 407 21.13 3.70 -5.06
N PRO A 408 20.15 4.61 -4.87
CA PRO A 408 18.89 4.28 -4.21
C PRO A 408 18.21 3.08 -4.85
N ILE A 409 17.66 2.18 -4.03
CA ILE A 409 16.93 1.01 -4.50
C ILE A 409 15.43 1.35 -4.46
N ILE A 410 14.75 1.13 -5.58
CA ILE A 410 13.29 1.24 -5.69
C ILE A 410 12.75 -0.18 -5.65
N GLU A 411 12.34 -0.63 -4.48
CA GLU A 411 11.67 -1.90 -4.31
C GLU A 411 10.18 -1.67 -4.17
N TYR A 412 9.37 -2.29 -5.04
CA TYR A 412 7.91 -2.26 -4.95
C TYR A 412 7.40 -3.39 -4.06
N GLU A 413 6.29 -3.18 -3.36
CA GLU A 413 5.59 -4.25 -2.63
C GLU A 413 5.16 -5.37 -3.59
N PHE A 414 5.25 -6.62 -3.15
CA PHE A 414 4.97 -7.80 -4.00
C PHE A 414 3.52 -7.85 -4.52
N GLU A 415 2.57 -7.24 -3.80
CA GLU A 415 1.16 -7.13 -4.18
C GLU A 415 0.89 -6.00 -5.19
N THR A 416 1.89 -5.15 -5.47
CA THR A 416 1.75 -4.05 -6.41
C THR A 416 1.61 -4.59 -7.83
N GLN A 417 0.40 -4.59 -8.36
CA GLN A 417 0.16 -4.91 -9.77
C GLN A 417 0.85 -3.89 -10.67
N LEU A 418 2.00 -4.27 -11.21
CA LEU A 418 2.63 -3.53 -12.29
C LEU A 418 1.74 -3.67 -13.53
N ASN A 419 1.38 -2.52 -14.10
CA ASN A 419 0.57 -2.38 -15.30
C ASN A 419 0.82 -3.49 -16.34
N GLN A 420 -0.26 -4.17 -16.72
CA GLN A 420 -0.24 -5.18 -17.77
C GLN A 420 0.29 -4.57 -19.08
N TRP A 421 1.40 -5.08 -19.58
CA TRP A 421 1.93 -4.72 -20.89
C TRP A 421 1.69 -5.88 -21.85
N THR A 422 1.05 -5.59 -22.98
CA THR A 422 0.80 -6.57 -24.03
C THR A 422 1.83 -6.36 -25.13
N PHE A 423 2.77 -7.30 -25.27
CA PHE A 423 3.64 -7.37 -26.44
C PHE A 423 2.97 -8.23 -27.51
N THR A 424 2.87 -7.74 -28.74
CA THR A 424 2.32 -8.49 -29.88
C THR A 424 3.43 -8.71 -30.90
N ASP A 425 3.84 -9.97 -31.08
CA ASP A 425 4.68 -10.35 -32.20
C ASP A 425 3.85 -10.39 -33.49
N TYR A 426 4.12 -9.45 -34.40
CA TYR A 426 3.48 -9.41 -35.70
C TYR A 426 4.22 -10.33 -36.67
N VAL A 427 3.55 -11.41 -37.10
CA VAL A 427 4.02 -12.26 -38.21
C VAL A 427 3.49 -11.70 -39.52
N TRP A 428 4.40 -11.16 -40.33
CA TRP A 428 4.08 -10.59 -41.63
C TRP A 428 4.01 -11.69 -42.68
N LYS A 429 3.11 -11.54 -43.65
CA LYS A 429 2.94 -12.49 -44.75
C LYS A 429 3.19 -11.79 -46.07
N TYR A 430 4.21 -12.23 -46.80
CA TYR A 430 4.54 -11.73 -48.13
C TYR A 430 4.26 -12.79 -49.17
N ARG A 431 3.87 -12.36 -50.37
CA ARG A 431 3.85 -13.21 -51.57
C ARG A 431 4.45 -12.42 -52.71
N GLU A 432 5.17 -13.11 -53.59
CA GLU A 432 5.84 -12.47 -54.72
C GLU A 432 4.85 -11.98 -55.78
N SER A 433 3.75 -12.70 -55.98
CA SER A 433 2.63 -12.29 -56.84
C SER A 433 1.34 -13.00 -56.45
N ASP A 434 0.22 -12.64 -57.09
CA ASP A 434 -1.11 -13.16 -56.76
C ASP A 434 -1.25 -14.68 -56.88
N SER A 435 -0.42 -15.31 -57.71
CA SER A 435 -0.40 -16.75 -57.97
C SER A 435 0.43 -17.56 -56.97
N PHE A 436 1.16 -16.93 -56.05
CA PHE A 436 1.97 -17.61 -55.03
C PHE A 436 1.30 -17.60 -53.65
N SER A 437 1.56 -18.65 -52.87
CA SER A 437 1.15 -18.71 -51.48
C SER A 437 1.94 -17.71 -50.62
N PHE A 438 1.30 -17.21 -49.57
CA PHE A 438 1.94 -16.32 -48.62
C PHE A 438 3.01 -17.06 -47.79
N ALA A 439 4.21 -16.50 -47.74
CA ALA A 439 5.29 -16.90 -46.84
C ALA A 439 5.32 -15.99 -45.60
N ALA A 440 5.45 -16.59 -44.42
CA ALA A 440 5.48 -15.88 -43.14
C ALA A 440 6.91 -15.42 -42.79
N THR A 441 7.04 -14.24 -42.19
CA THR A 441 8.31 -13.69 -41.69
C THR A 441 8.08 -12.80 -40.47
N THR A 442 9.10 -12.70 -39.62
CA THR A 442 9.14 -11.80 -38.45
C THR A 442 9.77 -10.44 -38.78
N VAL A 443 10.27 -10.26 -40.01
CA VAL A 443 10.85 -8.99 -40.47
C VAL A 443 9.74 -8.01 -40.81
N ARG A 444 9.72 -6.85 -40.13
CA ARG A 444 8.72 -5.78 -40.34
C ARG A 444 8.81 -5.18 -41.76
N PRO A 445 7.67 -4.83 -42.39
CA PRO A 445 7.65 -4.09 -43.65
C PRO A 445 8.29 -2.72 -43.47
N THR A 446 8.98 -2.31 -44.52
CA THR A 446 9.53 -0.96 -44.65
C THR A 446 8.40 0.03 -44.90
N LEU A 447 8.63 1.31 -44.57
CA LEU A 447 7.63 2.37 -44.77
C LEU A 447 7.16 2.45 -46.24
N ASN A 448 8.07 2.18 -47.18
CA ASN A 448 7.78 2.20 -48.61
C ASN A 448 6.82 1.09 -49.06
N GLU A 449 6.70 -0.01 -48.30
CA GLU A 449 5.75 -1.10 -48.59
C GLU A 449 4.36 -0.81 -48.01
N LEU A 450 4.26 0.12 -47.05
CA LEU A 450 3.01 0.46 -46.35
C LEU A 450 2.31 1.69 -46.94
N VAL A 451 3.02 2.54 -47.67
CA VAL A 451 2.46 3.75 -48.28
C VAL A 451 2.15 3.49 -49.75
N PRO A 452 0.92 3.73 -50.24
CA PRO A 452 0.61 3.62 -51.65
C PRO A 452 1.42 4.66 -52.44
N PHE A 453 2.16 4.22 -53.46
CA PHE A 453 2.83 5.12 -54.39
C PHE A 453 1.77 5.96 -55.13
N SER A 454 1.67 7.25 -54.79
CA SER A 454 1.02 8.23 -55.67
C SER A 454 1.98 8.52 -56.82
N TYR A 455 1.67 7.99 -58.00
CA TYR A 455 2.27 8.49 -59.23
C TYR A 455 1.65 9.86 -59.53
N ASP A 456 2.43 10.93 -59.31
CA ASP A 456 2.19 12.23 -59.94
C ASP A 456 2.73 12.23 -61.38
#